data_AF-A0A848MDP7-F1
#
_entry.id   AF-A0A848MDP7-F1
#
_cell.length_a   1.000
_cell.length_b   1.000
_cell.length_c   1.000
_cell.angle_alpha   90.00
_cell.angle_beta   90.00
_cell.angle_gamma   90.00
#
_symmetry.space_group_name_H-M   'P 1'
#
loop_
_entity.id
_entity.type
_entity.pdbx_description
1 polymer ?
#
loop_
_entity_poly.entity_id
_entity_poly.type
_entity_poly.pdbx_seq_one_letter_code
_entity_poly.pdbx_strand_id
1 'polypeptide(L)'
;MSKSASKGLSKAVNPCNCFTAGTQVLTDEGEKPIEEIEVGDKVLAKSEYDSNGELAYKEVTALYRNQRDDIIKLHVGEQIIETTDNHPFWVEGKGWIFADELRAGDKLQKADGSNLTIDKVEFIKLVEPVTVYNFTVADYHTYYVTDLGIWVHNTNCPFGKYEDAPYHGTTNNSVKNKAPNNGQNALNNSMSIGPNTDRRIAISNGEFVVLDKTSDGLYHGHVRSWSELTPTMQAILRKERLVDKKGRMK
;
A
#
# COMPACT_ATOMS: atom_id res chain seq x y z
N MET A 1 -30.01 6.21 36.28
CA MET A 1 -29.77 6.95 35.03
C MET A 1 -28.43 6.49 34.46
N SER A 2 -28.48 5.63 33.45
CA SER A 2 -27.29 5.05 32.82
C SER A 2 -26.68 6.07 31.85
N LYS A 3 -25.42 6.48 32.07
CA LYS A 3 -24.65 7.26 31.09
C LYS A 3 -23.99 6.27 30.13
N SER A 4 -24.54 6.20 28.93
CA SER A 4 -23.96 5.50 27.79
C SER A 4 -22.58 6.10 27.47
N ALA A 5 -21.53 5.31 27.59
CA ALA A 5 -20.21 5.64 27.07
C ALA A 5 -20.21 5.37 25.56
N SER A 6 -20.09 6.43 24.77
CA SER A 6 -19.85 6.31 23.33
C SER A 6 -18.48 5.66 23.10
N LYS A 7 -18.47 4.35 22.83
CA LYS A 7 -17.33 3.67 22.22
C LYS A 7 -17.11 4.27 20.83
N GLY A 8 -16.20 5.23 20.72
CA GLY A 8 -15.60 5.60 19.44
C GLY A 8 -14.80 4.40 18.95
N LEU A 9 -15.36 3.61 18.04
CA LEU A 9 -14.57 2.68 17.25
C LEU A 9 -13.63 3.53 16.40
N SER A 10 -12.37 3.65 16.82
CA SER A 10 -11.29 4.05 15.92
C SER A 10 -11.24 2.98 14.84
N LYS A 11 -11.78 3.27 13.66
CA LYS A 11 -11.73 2.38 12.52
C LYS A 11 -10.25 2.22 12.16
N ALA A 12 -9.67 1.05 12.42
CA ALA A 12 -8.31 0.73 12.02
C ALA A 12 -8.25 0.88 10.49
N VAL A 13 -7.44 1.83 10.03
CA VAL A 13 -7.16 2.02 8.61
C VAL A 13 -6.28 0.84 8.23
N ASN A 14 -6.84 -0.16 7.53
CA ASN A 14 -6.11 -1.38 7.23
C ASN A 14 -5.34 -1.18 5.91
N PRO A 15 -4.04 -0.86 5.92
CA PRO A 15 -3.39 -0.09 4.86
C PRO A 15 -2.58 -0.94 3.87
N CYS A 16 -2.78 -2.26 3.88
CA CYS A 16 -1.94 -3.18 3.11
C CYS A 16 -2.56 -3.52 1.75
N ASN A 17 -1.74 -3.40 0.72
CA ASN A 17 -2.00 -3.98 -0.59
C ASN A 17 -1.86 -5.50 -0.49
N CYS A 18 -2.86 -6.24 -0.95
CA CYS A 18 -2.88 -7.69 -0.85
C CYS A 18 -3.61 -8.31 -2.05
N PHE A 19 -3.49 -9.63 -2.20
CA PHE A 19 -4.28 -10.43 -3.14
C PHE A 19 -5.08 -11.49 -2.39
N THR A 20 -6.16 -12.00 -2.99
CA THR A 20 -6.90 -13.13 -2.42
C THR A 20 -6.14 -14.44 -2.61
N ALA A 21 -6.54 -15.47 -1.85
CA ALA A 21 -6.07 -16.85 -2.04
C ALA A 21 -6.21 -17.31 -3.51
N GLY A 22 -5.31 -18.18 -3.94
CA GLY A 22 -5.26 -18.75 -5.29
C GLY A 22 -4.49 -17.90 -6.31
N THR A 23 -4.15 -16.66 -5.98
CA THR A 23 -3.33 -15.80 -6.84
C THR A 23 -1.93 -16.40 -6.98
N GLN A 24 -1.54 -16.81 -8.19
CA GLN A 24 -0.22 -17.37 -8.45
C GLN A 24 0.88 -16.32 -8.34
N VAL A 25 2.05 -16.71 -7.87
CA VAL A 25 3.27 -15.91 -7.80
C VAL A 25 4.37 -16.65 -8.54
N LEU A 26 5.12 -15.96 -9.39
CA LEU A 26 6.27 -16.55 -10.08
C LEU A 26 7.46 -16.71 -9.12
N THR A 27 7.87 -17.94 -8.87
CA THR A 27 9.02 -18.31 -8.01
C THR A 27 10.13 -18.98 -8.80
N ASP A 28 11.30 -19.20 -8.19
CA ASP A 28 12.39 -19.96 -8.81
C ASP A 28 12.11 -21.46 -8.94
N GLU A 29 11.06 -21.96 -8.29
CA GLU A 29 10.58 -23.34 -8.38
C GLU A 29 9.29 -23.50 -9.22
N GLY A 30 8.81 -22.41 -9.84
CA GLY A 30 7.59 -22.38 -10.63
C GLY A 30 6.52 -21.48 -10.03
N GLU A 31 5.26 -21.69 -10.42
CA GLU A 31 4.13 -20.94 -9.87
C GLU A 31 3.75 -21.48 -8.49
N LYS A 32 3.53 -20.57 -7.55
CA LYS A 32 3.08 -20.90 -6.20
C LYS A 32 1.90 -20.01 -5.79
N PRO A 33 0.80 -20.56 -5.23
CA PRO A 33 -0.28 -19.75 -4.69
C PRO A 33 0.22 -18.81 -3.59
N ILE A 34 -0.26 -17.58 -3.56
CA ILE A 34 0.21 -16.54 -2.63
C ILE A 34 0.06 -16.93 -1.15
N GLU A 35 -0.95 -17.72 -0.81
CA GLU A 35 -1.19 -18.22 0.55
C GLU A 35 -0.16 -19.27 1.01
N GLU A 36 0.55 -19.89 0.07
CA GLU A 36 1.58 -20.91 0.31
C GLU A 36 3.00 -20.33 0.30
N ILE A 37 3.18 -19.05 -0.07
CA ILE A 37 4.49 -18.40 -0.03
C ILE A 37 5.03 -18.36 1.41
N GLU A 38 6.30 -18.74 1.56
CA GLU A 38 7.01 -18.80 2.84
C GLU A 38 8.20 -17.82 2.87
N VAL A 39 8.65 -17.45 4.08
CA VAL A 39 9.90 -16.70 4.24
C VAL A 39 11.06 -17.58 3.77
N GLY A 40 11.91 -17.03 2.91
CA GLY A 40 13.00 -17.76 2.28
C GLY A 40 12.70 -18.22 0.84
N ASP A 41 11.42 -18.28 0.43
CA ASP A 41 11.05 -18.51 -0.98
C ASP A 41 11.66 -17.39 -1.84
N LYS A 42 12.03 -17.70 -3.09
CA LYS A 42 12.51 -16.67 -4.01
C LYS A 42 11.48 -16.41 -5.10
N VAL A 43 11.07 -15.16 -5.20
CA VAL A 43 10.09 -14.70 -6.20
C VAL A 43 10.78 -13.93 -7.31
N LEU A 44 10.26 -14.05 -8.52
CA LEU A 44 10.70 -13.22 -9.64
C LEU A 44 10.34 -11.76 -9.34
N ALA A 45 11.32 -10.88 -9.48
CA ALA A 45 11.18 -9.46 -9.19
C ALA A 45 12.00 -8.60 -10.15
N LYS A 46 11.68 -7.31 -10.22
CA LYS A 46 12.41 -6.29 -10.98
C LYS A 46 12.48 -4.98 -10.18
N SER A 47 13.51 -4.18 -10.38
CA SER A 47 13.61 -2.88 -9.71
C SER A 47 12.39 -2.00 -10.02
N GLU A 48 11.73 -1.48 -8.99
CA GLU A 48 10.56 -0.58 -9.11
C GLU A 48 10.86 0.76 -9.79
N TYR A 49 12.15 1.10 -9.93
CA TYR A 49 12.64 2.34 -10.51
C TYR A 49 13.08 2.20 -11.97
N ASP A 50 13.18 0.98 -12.48
CA ASP A 50 13.64 0.71 -13.84
C ASP A 50 12.76 -0.33 -14.53
N SER A 51 11.84 0.15 -15.35
CA SER A 51 10.97 -0.72 -16.14
C SER A 51 11.71 -1.55 -17.18
N ASN A 52 12.95 -1.19 -17.51
CA ASN A 52 13.82 -1.94 -18.43
C ASN A 52 14.92 -2.71 -17.67
N GLY A 53 14.86 -2.73 -16.34
CA GLY A 53 15.83 -3.41 -15.50
C GLY A 53 15.79 -4.93 -15.64
N GLU A 54 16.83 -5.59 -15.14
CA GLU A 54 16.91 -7.04 -15.16
C GLU A 54 15.94 -7.69 -14.17
N LEU A 55 15.33 -8.79 -14.61
CA LEU A 55 14.61 -9.69 -13.72
C LEU A 55 15.60 -10.42 -12.82
N ALA A 56 15.26 -10.57 -11.55
CA ALA A 56 16.03 -11.36 -10.60
C ALA A 56 15.11 -12.07 -9.62
N TYR A 57 15.51 -13.27 -9.19
CA TYR A 57 14.86 -13.95 -8.07
C TYR A 57 15.34 -13.34 -6.76
N LYS A 58 14.39 -12.92 -5.92
CA LYS A 58 14.64 -12.24 -4.66
C LYS A 58 13.91 -12.93 -3.52
N GLU A 59 14.56 -12.98 -2.37
CA GLU A 59 14.06 -13.69 -1.19
C GLU A 59 12.85 -12.98 -0.58
N VAL A 60 11.85 -13.76 -0.19
CA VAL A 60 10.73 -13.31 0.63
C VAL A 60 11.20 -13.18 2.08
N THR A 61 11.07 -11.98 2.64
CA THR A 61 11.63 -11.63 3.96
C THR A 61 10.58 -11.53 5.06
N ALA A 62 9.30 -11.37 4.71
CA ALA A 62 8.20 -11.28 5.65
C ALA A 62 6.88 -11.65 4.98
N LEU A 63 5.92 -12.17 5.76
CA LEU A 63 4.58 -12.53 5.30
C LEU A 63 3.53 -11.73 6.05
N TYR A 64 2.46 -11.36 5.35
CA TYR A 64 1.35 -10.59 5.89
C TYR A 64 0.02 -11.18 5.46
N ARG A 65 -0.91 -11.24 6.41
CA ARG A 65 -2.27 -11.70 6.20
C ARG A 65 -3.23 -10.67 6.80
N ASN A 66 -4.27 -10.35 6.06
CA ASN A 66 -5.29 -9.39 6.47
C ASN A 66 -6.69 -9.89 6.12
N GLN A 67 -7.71 -9.25 6.67
CA GLN A 67 -9.11 -9.50 6.33
C GLN A 67 -9.67 -8.29 5.56
N ARG A 68 -10.39 -8.57 4.48
CA ARG A 68 -11.03 -7.56 3.63
C ARG A 68 -12.45 -7.96 3.30
N ASP A 69 -13.37 -7.01 3.38
CA ASP A 69 -14.78 -7.15 3.01
C ASP A 69 -15.09 -6.45 1.67
N ASP A 70 -14.05 -6.02 0.95
CA ASP A 70 -14.07 -5.52 -0.42
C ASP A 70 -12.84 -5.96 -1.20
N ILE A 71 -13.03 -6.18 -2.50
CA ILE A 71 -11.98 -6.51 -3.46
C ILE A 71 -12.27 -5.83 -4.80
N ILE A 72 -11.23 -5.73 -5.63
CA ILE A 72 -11.33 -5.36 -7.04
C ILE A 72 -11.02 -6.59 -7.88
N LYS A 73 -11.84 -6.85 -8.91
CA LYS A 73 -11.55 -7.83 -9.95
C LYS A 73 -11.08 -7.12 -11.21
N LEU A 74 -9.86 -7.41 -11.65
CA LEU A 74 -9.30 -6.93 -12.90
C LEU A 74 -9.40 -8.07 -13.93
N HIS A 75 -10.12 -7.84 -15.01
CA HIS A 75 -10.20 -8.77 -16.13
C HIS A 75 -9.12 -8.40 -17.14
N VAL A 76 -8.20 -9.32 -17.38
CA VAL A 76 -7.03 -9.12 -18.25
C VAL A 76 -6.87 -10.37 -19.11
N GLY A 77 -7.31 -10.30 -20.37
CA GLY A 77 -7.32 -11.48 -21.24
C GLY A 77 -8.26 -12.57 -20.69
N GLU A 78 -7.76 -13.80 -20.53
CA GLU A 78 -8.54 -14.93 -20.02
C GLU A 78 -8.52 -15.03 -18.48
N GLN A 79 -7.95 -14.03 -17.79
CA GLN A 79 -7.73 -14.08 -16.35
C GLN A 79 -8.44 -13.01 -15.56
N ILE A 80 -8.65 -13.33 -14.29
CA ILE A 80 -9.23 -12.44 -13.29
C ILE A 80 -8.25 -12.33 -12.15
N ILE A 81 -7.76 -11.11 -11.91
CA ILE A 81 -6.90 -10.80 -10.77
C ILE A 81 -7.77 -10.19 -9.69
N GLU A 82 -7.83 -10.86 -8.53
CA GLU A 82 -8.58 -10.39 -7.35
C GLU A 82 -7.63 -9.73 -6.34
N THR A 83 -7.78 -8.44 -6.14
CA THR A 83 -6.81 -7.62 -5.40
C THR A 83 -7.49 -6.59 -4.49
N THR A 84 -6.75 -6.02 -3.54
CA THR A 84 -7.25 -4.90 -2.74
C THR A 84 -7.17 -3.58 -3.51
N ASP A 85 -7.96 -2.59 -3.09
CA ASP A 85 -8.10 -1.31 -3.77
C ASP A 85 -6.78 -0.54 -3.95
N ASN A 86 -5.88 -0.65 -2.97
CA ASN A 86 -4.61 0.04 -2.92
C ASN A 86 -3.43 -0.75 -3.52
N HIS A 87 -3.66 -1.87 -4.20
CA HIS A 87 -2.55 -2.64 -4.80
C HIS A 87 -2.02 -1.96 -6.06
N PRO A 88 -0.71 -1.64 -6.16
CA PRO A 88 -0.16 -1.01 -7.35
C PRO A 88 0.20 -1.99 -8.45
N PHE A 89 -0.12 -1.60 -9.67
CA PHE A 89 0.23 -2.28 -10.91
C PHE A 89 1.04 -1.34 -11.79
N TRP A 90 2.04 -1.88 -12.51
CA TRP A 90 2.79 -1.08 -13.47
C TRP A 90 1.99 -0.93 -14.76
N VAL A 91 1.69 0.32 -15.14
CA VAL A 91 0.96 0.65 -16.35
C VAL A 91 1.88 1.34 -17.36
N GLU A 92 1.91 0.82 -18.60
CA GLU A 92 2.69 1.38 -19.70
C GLU A 92 2.40 2.88 -19.88
N GLY A 93 3.46 3.69 -19.87
CA GLY A 93 3.37 5.15 -20.05
C GLY A 93 2.81 5.92 -18.86
N LYS A 94 2.40 5.25 -17.77
CA LYS A 94 1.87 5.89 -16.55
C LYS A 94 2.67 5.56 -15.28
N GLY A 95 3.41 4.45 -15.26
CA GLY A 95 4.13 3.97 -14.08
C GLY A 95 3.22 3.22 -13.12
N TRP A 96 3.54 3.22 -11.82
CA TRP A 96 2.73 2.54 -10.81
C TRP A 96 1.38 3.25 -10.61
N ILE A 97 0.28 2.52 -10.70
CA ILE A 97 -1.10 2.99 -10.50
C ILE A 97 -1.83 2.04 -9.54
N PHE A 98 -2.61 2.58 -8.60
CA PHE A 98 -3.41 1.77 -7.68
C PHE A 98 -4.57 1.07 -8.38
N ALA A 99 -4.97 -0.10 -7.89
CA ALA A 99 -6.02 -0.92 -8.47
C ALA A 99 -7.37 -0.19 -8.61
N ASP A 100 -7.71 0.72 -7.67
CA ASP A 100 -8.92 1.53 -7.73
C ASP A 100 -8.86 2.68 -8.74
N GLU A 101 -7.66 3.03 -9.21
CA GLU A 101 -7.41 4.03 -10.24
C GLU A 101 -7.26 3.43 -11.64
N LEU A 102 -7.07 2.11 -11.75
CA LEU A 102 -7.02 1.40 -13.02
C LEU A 102 -8.34 1.51 -13.79
N ARG A 103 -8.24 1.55 -15.12
CA ARG A 103 -9.38 1.65 -16.05
C ARG A 103 -9.23 0.62 -17.16
N ALA A 104 -10.37 0.22 -17.75
CA ALA A 104 -10.34 -0.54 -18.99
C ALA A 104 -9.53 0.22 -20.06
N GLY A 105 -8.68 -0.49 -20.80
CA GLY A 105 -7.73 0.08 -21.75
C GLY A 105 -6.33 0.38 -21.18
N ASP A 106 -6.15 0.37 -19.86
CA ASP A 106 -4.81 0.43 -19.27
C ASP A 106 -4.02 -0.84 -19.60
N LYS A 107 -2.71 -0.68 -19.80
CA LYS A 107 -1.82 -1.76 -20.25
C LYS A 107 -0.85 -2.14 -19.14
N LEU A 108 -1.04 -3.33 -18.57
CA LEU A 108 -0.19 -3.89 -17.52
C LEU A 108 1.04 -4.56 -18.14
N GLN A 109 2.21 -4.33 -17.56
CA GLN A 109 3.45 -4.96 -18.03
C GLN A 109 3.61 -6.38 -17.50
N LYS A 110 4.01 -7.30 -18.39
CA LYS A 110 4.37 -8.68 -18.06
C LYS A 110 5.87 -8.84 -17.77
N ALA A 111 6.24 -9.98 -17.19
CA ALA A 111 7.63 -10.39 -16.95
C ALA A 111 8.45 -10.44 -18.25
N ASP A 112 7.87 -10.88 -19.36
CA ASP A 112 8.52 -10.92 -20.68
C ASP A 112 8.70 -9.53 -21.35
N GLY A 113 8.26 -8.46 -20.67
CA GLY A 113 8.34 -7.07 -21.14
C GLY A 113 7.21 -6.65 -22.07
N SER A 114 6.38 -7.57 -22.56
CA SER A 114 5.17 -7.23 -23.32
C SER A 114 4.02 -6.83 -22.38
N ASN A 115 2.91 -6.34 -22.93
CA ASN A 115 1.81 -5.78 -22.13
C ASN A 115 0.49 -6.53 -22.36
N LEU A 116 -0.39 -6.47 -21.37
CA LEU A 116 -1.78 -6.91 -21.44
C LEU A 116 -2.74 -5.79 -21.09
N THR A 117 -3.82 -5.70 -21.86
CA THR A 117 -4.84 -4.66 -21.67
C THR A 117 -5.87 -5.11 -20.65
N ILE A 118 -6.26 -4.20 -19.75
CA ILE A 118 -7.39 -4.40 -18.86
C ILE A 118 -8.68 -4.29 -19.66
N ASP A 119 -9.49 -5.34 -19.66
CA ASP A 119 -10.77 -5.40 -20.35
C ASP A 119 -11.90 -4.80 -19.48
N LYS A 120 -11.85 -5.07 -18.17
CA LYS A 120 -12.88 -4.66 -17.22
C LYS A 120 -12.31 -4.54 -15.80
N VAL A 121 -12.86 -3.60 -15.04
CA VAL A 121 -12.59 -3.42 -13.60
C VAL A 121 -13.90 -3.51 -12.84
N GLU A 122 -13.99 -4.40 -11.85
CA GLU A 122 -15.18 -4.57 -11.00
C GLU A 122 -14.84 -4.30 -9.53
N PHE A 123 -15.66 -3.49 -8.87
CA PHE A 123 -15.56 -3.20 -7.44
C PHE A 123 -16.59 -4.03 -6.69
N ILE A 124 -16.13 -4.97 -5.87
CA ILE A 124 -16.98 -5.96 -5.22
C ILE A 124 -16.98 -5.74 -3.71
N LYS A 125 -18.16 -5.56 -3.13
CA LYS A 125 -18.36 -5.67 -1.68
C LYS A 125 -18.72 -7.12 -1.35
N LEU A 126 -17.98 -7.73 -0.44
CA LEU A 126 -18.16 -9.12 -0.05
C LEU A 126 -19.18 -9.22 1.10
N VAL A 127 -19.96 -10.29 1.10
CA VAL A 127 -20.91 -10.58 2.19
C VAL A 127 -20.16 -10.98 3.45
N GLU A 128 -19.11 -11.77 3.30
CA GLU A 128 -18.21 -12.19 4.37
C GLU A 128 -16.78 -11.74 4.05
N PRO A 129 -16.01 -11.28 5.05
CA PRO A 129 -14.60 -10.94 4.85
C PRO A 129 -13.79 -12.15 4.37
N VAL A 130 -12.85 -11.91 3.47
CA VAL A 130 -11.89 -12.90 2.99
C VAL A 130 -10.49 -12.59 3.50
N THR A 131 -9.69 -13.65 3.68
CA THR A 131 -8.26 -13.52 3.94
C THR A 131 -7.55 -13.07 2.67
N VAL A 132 -6.76 -12.02 2.79
CA VAL A 132 -5.87 -11.51 1.75
C VAL A 132 -4.42 -11.61 2.20
N TYR A 133 -3.52 -11.79 1.25
CA TYR A 133 -2.12 -12.14 1.46
C TYR A 133 -1.21 -11.10 0.80
N ASN A 134 -0.10 -10.80 1.46
CA ASN A 134 1.01 -10.05 0.89
C ASN A 134 2.33 -10.47 1.56
N PHE A 135 3.47 -10.09 1.01
CA PHE A 135 4.79 -10.41 1.57
C PHE A 135 5.81 -9.33 1.20
N THR A 136 6.93 -9.25 1.91
CA THR A 136 8.04 -8.34 1.55
C THR A 136 9.09 -9.12 0.74
N VAL A 137 9.60 -8.51 -0.32
CA VAL A 137 10.67 -9.04 -1.17
C VAL A 137 11.97 -8.28 -0.90
N ALA A 138 13.09 -8.99 -0.81
CA ALA A 138 14.42 -8.44 -0.58
C ALA A 138 14.91 -7.63 -1.78
N ASP A 139 15.63 -6.53 -1.53
CA ASP A 139 16.20 -5.57 -2.48
C ASP A 139 15.21 -4.84 -3.38
N TYR A 140 14.21 -5.54 -3.90
CA TYR A 140 13.16 -5.05 -4.76
C TYR A 140 11.83 -5.14 -4.03
N HIS A 141 10.99 -4.11 -4.07
CA HIS A 141 9.64 -4.18 -3.52
C HIS A 141 8.64 -4.49 -4.64
N THR A 142 8.96 -5.44 -5.51
CA THR A 142 8.05 -5.89 -6.57
C THR A 142 8.06 -7.40 -6.67
N TYR A 143 7.04 -7.94 -7.31
CA TYR A 143 6.96 -9.33 -7.71
C TYR A 143 6.03 -9.47 -8.91
N TYR A 144 5.93 -10.69 -9.43
CA TYR A 144 5.06 -11.01 -10.55
C TYR A 144 3.97 -11.97 -10.12
N VAL A 145 2.71 -11.60 -10.41
CA VAL A 145 1.52 -12.39 -10.08
C VAL A 145 0.86 -12.94 -11.32
N THR A 146 0.07 -14.00 -11.14
CA THR A 146 -0.57 -14.82 -12.19
C THR A 146 0.42 -15.57 -13.09
N ASP A 147 -0.07 -16.56 -13.81
CA ASP A 147 0.65 -17.26 -14.89
C ASP A 147 0.97 -16.35 -16.08
N LEU A 148 0.33 -15.17 -16.17
CA LEU A 148 0.71 -14.13 -17.16
C LEU A 148 1.93 -13.33 -16.71
N GLY A 149 2.34 -13.44 -15.44
CA GLY A 149 3.45 -12.69 -14.86
C GLY A 149 3.23 -11.19 -14.93
N ILE A 150 2.16 -10.68 -14.31
CA ILE A 150 1.86 -9.25 -14.22
C ILE A 150 2.72 -8.58 -13.14
N TRP A 151 3.37 -7.47 -13.49
CA TRP A 151 4.27 -6.75 -12.59
C TRP A 151 3.50 -5.91 -11.55
N VAL A 152 3.70 -6.24 -10.28
CA VAL A 152 3.02 -5.61 -9.15
C VAL A 152 4.02 -5.13 -8.11
N HIS A 153 3.63 -4.11 -7.37
CA HIS A 153 4.48 -3.48 -6.36
C HIS A 153 3.99 -3.80 -4.95
N ASN A 154 4.93 -4.03 -4.05
CA ASN A 154 4.71 -4.00 -2.64
C ASN A 154 4.69 -2.56 -2.14
N THR A 155 3.51 -1.92 -2.11
CA THR A 155 3.44 -0.70 -1.31
C THR A 155 3.76 -1.06 0.13
N ASN A 156 4.81 -0.47 0.68
CA ASN A 156 5.16 -0.67 2.08
C ASN A 156 3.90 -0.51 2.91
N CYS A 157 3.37 -1.60 3.42
CA CYS A 157 2.62 -1.55 4.65
C CYS A 157 3.55 -0.91 5.69
N PRO A 158 3.02 -0.20 6.69
CA PRO A 158 3.86 0.50 7.65
C PRO A 158 4.58 -0.45 8.64
N PHE A 159 4.94 -1.67 8.21
CA PHE A 159 5.78 -2.62 8.92
C PHE A 159 7.21 -2.07 8.92
N GLY A 160 7.41 -1.05 9.74
CA GLY A 160 8.67 -0.36 9.93
C GLY A 160 8.78 0.20 11.34
N LYS A 161 9.98 0.61 11.70
CA LYS A 161 10.25 1.31 12.94
C LYS A 161 10.14 2.82 12.71
N TYR A 162 9.51 3.50 13.66
CA TYR A 162 9.54 4.94 13.75
C TYR A 162 10.68 5.38 14.68
N GLU A 163 11.47 6.35 14.23
CA GLU A 163 12.44 7.06 15.06
C GLU A 163 12.31 8.57 14.83
N ASP A 164 12.37 9.34 15.92
CA ASP A 164 12.36 10.79 15.83
C ASP A 164 13.61 11.25 15.09
N ALA A 165 13.43 12.06 14.04
CA ALA A 165 14.57 12.70 13.42
C ALA A 165 15.15 13.73 14.40
N PRO A 166 16.48 13.79 14.59
CA PRO A 166 17.13 14.61 15.62
C PRO A 166 16.90 16.12 15.47
N TYR A 167 16.35 16.54 14.33
CA TYR A 167 16.03 17.91 14.02
C TYR A 167 14.57 18.31 14.26
N HIS A 168 13.67 17.37 14.55
CA HIS A 168 12.29 17.68 14.94
C HIS A 168 12.22 17.82 16.47
N GLY A 169 11.81 19.00 16.94
CA GLY A 169 11.56 19.23 18.37
C GLY A 169 10.15 18.79 18.79
N THR A 170 9.82 18.98 20.08
CA THR A 170 8.48 18.72 20.63
C THR A 170 7.46 19.81 20.29
N THR A 171 7.93 20.96 19.78
CA THR A 171 7.11 22.10 19.38
C THR A 171 7.49 22.59 17.99
N ASN A 172 6.52 23.13 17.24
CA ASN A 172 6.79 23.79 15.95
C ASN A 172 7.70 25.00 16.19
N ASN A 173 8.59 25.27 15.24
CA ASN A 173 9.30 26.55 15.13
C ASN A 173 9.18 27.08 13.70
N SER A 174 9.75 28.26 13.43
CA SER A 174 9.67 28.92 12.12
C SER A 174 10.30 28.15 10.96
N VAL A 175 11.11 27.13 11.26
CA VAL A 175 11.89 26.35 10.28
C VAL A 175 11.44 24.89 10.20
N LYS A 176 10.98 24.31 11.32
CA LYS A 176 10.74 22.88 11.48
C LYS A 176 9.46 22.62 12.23
N ASN A 177 8.67 21.69 11.70
CA ASN A 177 7.50 21.20 12.41
C ASN A 177 7.92 20.19 13.47
N LYS A 178 7.09 20.03 14.50
CA LYS A 178 7.35 19.10 15.59
C LYS A 178 7.22 17.65 15.15
N ALA A 179 7.88 16.77 15.89
CA ALA A 179 7.63 15.34 15.81
C ALA A 179 6.20 15.02 16.28
N PRO A 180 5.55 13.99 15.70
CA PRO A 180 4.26 13.51 16.16
C PRO A 180 4.33 12.90 17.56
N ASN A 181 3.27 13.10 18.33
CA ASN A 181 3.09 12.32 19.56
C ASN A 181 2.79 10.86 19.18
N ASN A 182 3.60 9.91 19.67
CA ASN A 182 3.49 8.48 19.37
C ASN A 182 3.67 8.17 17.86
N GLY A 183 4.84 8.50 17.32
CA GLY A 183 5.15 8.34 15.91
C GLY A 183 5.07 6.90 15.39
N GLN A 184 5.36 5.88 16.22
CA GLN A 184 5.15 4.48 15.82
C GLN A 184 3.67 4.18 15.59
N ASN A 185 2.77 4.69 16.44
CA ASN A 185 1.34 4.55 16.19
C ASN A 185 0.88 5.31 14.93
N ALA A 186 1.45 6.49 14.68
CA ALA A 186 1.19 7.23 13.45
C ALA A 186 1.65 6.43 12.22
N LEU A 187 2.84 5.83 12.27
CA LEU A 187 3.34 4.93 11.23
C LEU A 187 2.39 3.75 11.04
N ASN A 188 2.09 2.99 12.09
CA ASN A 188 1.24 1.80 12.01
C ASN A 188 -0.14 2.05 11.39
N ASN A 189 -0.69 3.26 11.55
CA ASN A 189 -2.00 3.65 11.02
C ASN A 189 -1.92 4.56 9.78
N SER A 190 -0.74 4.69 9.19
CA SER A 190 -0.52 5.57 8.04
C SER A 190 -0.84 4.90 6.71
N MET A 191 -1.35 5.71 5.78
CA MET A 191 -1.61 5.35 4.39
C MET A 191 -0.47 5.85 3.51
N SER A 192 -0.07 5.04 2.53
CA SER A 192 0.80 5.53 1.46
C SER A 192 0.09 6.67 0.71
N ILE A 193 0.85 7.71 0.31
CA ILE A 193 0.29 8.81 -0.48
C ILE A 193 0.34 8.57 -2.00
N GLY A 194 0.91 7.44 -2.42
CA GLY A 194 1.04 7.07 -3.82
C GLY A 194 1.98 5.88 -3.98
N PRO A 195 1.89 5.16 -5.10
CA PRO A 195 2.69 3.96 -5.29
C PRO A 195 4.15 4.25 -5.67
N ASN A 196 4.45 5.47 -6.10
CA ASN A 196 5.80 5.92 -6.48
C ASN A 196 6.52 6.65 -5.34
N THR A 197 6.09 6.47 -4.09
CA THR A 197 6.68 7.16 -2.94
C THR A 197 6.53 6.35 -1.67
N ASP A 198 7.57 6.36 -0.84
CA ASP A 198 7.49 5.82 0.51
C ASP A 198 6.82 6.79 1.50
N ARG A 199 6.47 8.02 1.06
CA ARG A 199 5.84 9.01 1.93
C ARG A 199 4.44 8.55 2.32
N ARG A 200 4.09 8.80 3.58
CA ARG A 200 2.83 8.36 4.17
C ARG A 200 2.11 9.51 4.86
N ILE A 201 0.80 9.37 5.02
CA ILE A 201 -0.05 10.28 5.77
C ILE A 201 -0.84 9.50 6.81
N ALA A 202 -0.94 10.04 8.02
CA ALA A 202 -1.76 9.49 9.09
C ALA A 202 -2.53 10.58 9.82
N ILE A 203 -3.55 10.16 10.56
CA ILE A 203 -4.07 10.93 11.69
C ILE A 203 -3.70 10.17 12.96
N SER A 204 -2.97 10.81 13.86
CA SER A 204 -2.60 10.24 15.15
C SER A 204 -2.75 11.30 16.23
N ASN A 205 -3.43 10.95 17.32
CA ASN A 205 -3.63 11.84 18.47
C ASN A 205 -4.20 13.23 18.11
N GLY A 206 -5.08 13.31 17.12
CA GLY A 206 -5.66 14.57 16.66
C GLY A 206 -4.72 15.42 15.80
N GLU A 207 -3.65 14.83 15.26
CA GLU A 207 -2.64 15.50 14.45
C GLU A 207 -2.55 14.85 13.06
N PHE A 208 -2.37 15.67 12.02
CA PHE A 208 -1.97 15.15 10.71
C PHE A 208 -0.48 14.90 10.73
N VAL A 209 -0.09 13.66 10.47
CA VAL A 209 1.31 13.23 10.52
C VAL A 209 1.74 12.81 9.13
N VAL A 210 2.71 13.53 8.56
CA VAL A 210 3.40 13.12 7.35
C VAL A 210 4.61 12.31 7.77
N LEU A 211 4.78 11.11 7.22
CA LEU A 211 5.93 10.25 7.48
C LEU A 211 6.76 10.08 6.22
N ASP A 212 8.07 10.10 6.39
CA ASP A 212 9.07 9.93 5.35
C ASP A 212 9.98 8.75 5.72
N LYS A 213 10.31 7.91 4.74
CA LYS A 213 11.24 6.80 4.91
C LYS A 213 12.66 7.35 4.97
N THR A 214 13.37 7.02 6.05
CA THR A 214 14.77 7.39 6.27
C THR A 214 15.70 6.34 5.66
N SER A 215 15.35 5.07 5.79
CA SER A 215 16.04 3.91 5.21
C SER A 215 15.06 2.73 5.15
N ASP A 216 15.48 1.58 4.63
CA ASP A 216 14.62 0.39 4.59
C ASP A 216 14.07 0.02 5.96
N GLY A 217 12.74 -0.02 6.05
CA GLY A 217 12.01 -0.28 7.28
C GLY A 217 12.09 0.83 8.35
N LEU A 218 12.73 1.98 8.11
CA LEU A 218 12.88 3.07 9.09
C LEU A 218 12.21 4.35 8.61
N TYR A 219 11.37 4.94 9.46
CA TYR A 219 10.61 6.15 9.16
C TYR A 219 10.83 7.22 10.23
N HIS A 220 10.75 8.48 9.82
CA HIS A 220 10.50 9.60 10.73
C HIS A 220 9.23 10.31 10.28
N GLY A 221 8.74 11.25 11.09
CA GLY A 221 7.53 11.99 10.74
C GLY A 221 7.46 13.36 11.40
N HIS A 222 6.55 14.16 10.90
CA HIS A 222 6.34 15.51 11.38
C HIS A 222 4.88 15.91 11.26
N VAL A 223 4.43 16.74 12.20
CA VAL A 223 3.05 17.21 12.23
C VAL A 223 2.84 18.31 11.18
N ARG A 224 1.72 18.26 10.46
CA ARG A 224 1.29 19.32 9.53
C ARG A 224 -0.10 19.82 9.92
N SER A 225 -0.39 21.06 9.55
CA SER A 225 -1.75 21.58 9.51
C SER A 225 -2.45 21.16 8.22
N TRP A 226 -3.78 21.20 8.21
CA TRP A 226 -4.59 20.82 7.04
C TRP A 226 -4.20 21.58 5.76
N SER A 227 -3.93 22.89 5.87
CA SER A 227 -3.56 23.75 4.74
C SER A 227 -2.16 23.47 4.19
N GLU A 228 -1.30 22.80 4.96
CA GLU A 228 0.05 22.40 4.53
C GLU A 228 0.06 21.02 3.84
N LEU A 229 -1.03 20.25 3.92
CA LEU A 229 -1.14 18.96 3.25
C LEU A 229 -1.31 19.15 1.74
N THR A 230 -0.68 18.25 0.97
CA THR A 230 -0.87 18.22 -0.49
C THR A 230 -2.31 17.83 -0.83
N PRO A 231 -2.81 18.20 -2.03
CA PRO A 231 -4.15 17.77 -2.48
C PRO A 231 -4.36 16.26 -2.41
N THR A 232 -3.33 15.47 -2.73
CA THR A 232 -3.34 14.00 -2.63
C THR A 232 -3.54 13.53 -1.20
N MET A 233 -2.77 14.06 -0.25
CA MET A 233 -2.93 13.74 1.18
C MET A 233 -4.34 14.07 1.67
N GLN A 234 -4.86 15.25 1.31
CA GLN A 234 -6.22 15.65 1.67
C GLN A 234 -7.28 14.74 1.05
N ALA A 235 -7.09 14.29 -0.19
CA ALA A 235 -8.00 13.39 -0.88
C ALA A 235 -8.04 12.02 -0.20
N ILE A 236 -6.88 11.45 0.14
CA ILE A 236 -6.76 10.17 0.85
C ILE A 236 -7.50 10.22 2.19
N LEU A 237 -7.23 11.24 3.02
CA LEU A 237 -7.88 11.38 4.33
C LEU A 237 -9.41 11.52 4.22
N ARG A 238 -9.91 12.16 3.16
CA ARG A 238 -11.35 12.25 2.87
C ARG A 238 -11.92 10.92 2.39
N LYS A 239 -11.20 10.21 1.51
CA LYS A 239 -11.58 8.90 0.97
C LYS A 239 -11.77 7.89 2.11
N GLU A 240 -10.81 7.85 3.03
CA GLU A 240 -10.89 7.01 4.25
C GLU A 240 -11.87 7.52 5.30
N ARG A 241 -12.58 8.62 5.01
CA ARG A 241 -13.60 9.24 5.88
C ARG A 241 -13.07 9.68 7.23
N LEU A 242 -11.75 9.84 7.37
CA LEU A 242 -11.08 10.29 8.60
C LEU A 242 -11.26 11.80 8.85
N VAL A 243 -11.55 12.55 7.78
CA VAL A 243 -11.92 13.97 7.84
C VAL A 243 -13.19 14.29 7.08
N ASP A 244 -13.78 15.45 7.35
CA ASP A 244 -14.81 16.05 6.52
C ASP A 244 -14.24 16.81 5.30
N LYS A 245 -15.12 17.39 4.47
CA LYS A 245 -14.69 18.18 3.28
C LYS A 245 -13.78 19.36 3.62
N LYS A 246 -13.86 19.89 4.84
CA LYS A 246 -13.10 21.05 5.34
C LYS A 246 -11.83 20.63 6.11
N GLY A 247 -11.53 19.34 6.19
CA GLY A 247 -10.35 18.85 6.91
C GLY A 247 -10.54 18.71 8.42
N ARG A 248 -11.78 18.70 8.91
CA ARG A 248 -12.03 18.46 10.34
C ARG A 248 -12.00 16.97 10.61
N MET A 249 -11.16 16.55 11.55
CA MET A 249 -11.04 15.15 11.98
C MET A 249 -12.34 14.67 12.62
N LYS A 250 -12.68 13.41 12.41
CA LYS A 250 -13.87 12.76 12.99
C LYS A 250 -13.55 11.95 14.24
#